data_AF-Q8NNH7-F1
#
_entry.id   AF-Q8NNH7-F1
#
_cell.length_a   1.000
_cell.length_b   1.000
_cell.length_c   1.000
_cell.angle_alpha   90.00
_cell.angle_beta   90.00
_cell.angle_gamma   90.00
#
_symmetry.space_group_name_H-M   'P 1'
#
loop_
_entity.id
_entity.type
_entity.pdbx_description
1 polymer ?
#
loop_
_entity_poly.entity_id
_entity_poly.type
_entity_poly.pdbx_seq_one_letter_code
_entity_poly.pdbx_strand_id
1 'polypeptide(L)'
;MIGFVTPMIQAALWIVLFLFADRLSNPLVFVSAIMFAISFSSPVANFGFDTICEKLDRRVMVAGTGMANMSAYICAMLATQIIGFLLDWNADGHAYTWSNFQVAWLGLGAVWLAGMIGLAVCLLLQRRKNIAFRR
;
A
#
# COMPACT_ATOMS: atom_id res chain seq x y z
N MET A 1 -15.68 8.88 -1.80
CA MET A 1 -15.05 8.86 -3.14
C MET A 1 -13.57 9.20 -3.06
N ILE A 2 -13.20 10.33 -2.44
CA ILE A 2 -11.78 10.76 -2.30
C ILE A 2 -10.89 9.64 -1.72
N GLY A 3 -11.29 9.02 -0.60
CA GLY A 3 -10.52 7.92 0.02
C GLY A 3 -10.34 6.63 -0.81
N PHE A 4 -11.02 6.48 -1.95
CA PHE A 4 -10.82 5.37 -2.89
C PHE A 4 -10.04 5.80 -4.13
N VAL A 5 -10.22 7.04 -4.59
CA VAL A 5 -9.55 7.60 -5.77
C VAL A 5 -8.09 7.90 -5.48
N THR A 6 -7.77 8.48 -4.32
CA THR A 6 -6.39 8.83 -3.97
C THR A 6 -5.44 7.63 -3.90
N PRO A 7 -5.79 6.49 -3.27
CA PRO A 7 -4.94 5.29 -3.33
C PRO A 7 -4.83 4.68 -4.73
N MET A 8 -5.82 4.85 -5.62
CA MET A 8 -5.70 4.43 -7.03
C MET A 8 -4.67 5.28 -7.79
N ILE A 9 -4.69 6.61 -7.60
CA ILE A 9 -3.70 7.52 -8.22
C ILE A 9 -2.30 7.19 -7.72
N GLN A 10 -2.16 6.95 -6.42
CA GLN A 10 -0.89 6.54 -5.83
C GLN A 10 -0.41 5.19 -6.37
N ALA A 11 -1.30 4.21 -6.56
CA ALA A 11 -0.95 2.94 -7.18
C ALA A 11 -0.50 3.09 -8.64
N ALA A 12 -1.15 3.96 -9.41
CA ALA A 12 -0.74 4.26 -10.77
C ALA A 12 0.67 4.88 -10.81
N LEU A 13 0.98 5.79 -9.87
CA LEU A 13 2.33 6.36 -9.69
C LEU A 13 3.38 5.28 -9.42
N TRP A 14 3.07 4.32 -8.53
CA TRP A 14 3.96 3.19 -8.25
C TRP A 14 4.17 2.29 -9.47
N ILE A 15 3.09 1.94 -10.19
CA ILE A 15 3.17 1.13 -11.42
C ILE A 15 4.05 1.83 -12.46
N VAL A 16 3.85 3.12 -12.69
CA VAL A 16 4.67 3.92 -13.63
C VAL A 16 6.13 3.91 -13.20
N LEU A 17 6.43 4.18 -11.92
CA LEU A 17 7.79 4.23 -11.41
C LEU A 17 8.53 2.88 -11.60
N PHE A 18 7.83 1.75 -11.43
CA PHE A 18 8.44 0.43 -11.60
C PHE A 18 8.59 0.01 -13.06
N LEU A 19 7.64 0.35 -13.93
CA LEU A 19 7.78 0.10 -15.38
C LEU A 19 8.99 0.82 -15.99
N PHE A 20 9.43 1.93 -15.40
CA PHE A 20 10.59 2.68 -15.85
C PHE A 20 11.86 2.43 -15.04
N ALA A 21 11.85 1.50 -14.07
CA ALA A 21 13.00 1.25 -13.19
C ALA A 21 14.30 0.94 -13.95
N ASP A 22 14.24 0.17 -15.05
CA ASP A 22 15.42 -0.16 -15.86
C ASP A 22 16.09 1.05 -16.51
N ARG A 23 15.29 2.10 -16.79
CA ARG A 23 15.79 3.34 -17.38
C ARG A 23 16.49 4.22 -16.35
N LEU A 24 16.22 4.00 -15.06
CA LEU A 24 16.91 4.64 -13.95
C LEU A 24 18.12 3.79 -13.54
N SER A 25 19.10 3.66 -14.43
CA SER A 25 20.34 2.90 -14.16
C SER A 25 21.20 3.52 -13.04
N ASN A 26 20.98 4.79 -12.70
CA ASN A 26 21.65 5.48 -11.61
C ASN A 26 20.88 5.26 -10.28
N PRO A 27 21.48 4.55 -9.29
CA PRO A 27 20.83 4.25 -8.02
C PRO A 27 20.40 5.48 -7.23
N LEU A 28 21.15 6.59 -7.30
CA LEU A 28 20.83 7.81 -6.56
C LEU A 28 19.55 8.47 -7.08
N VAL A 29 19.37 8.48 -8.40
CA VAL A 29 18.15 9.03 -9.03
C VAL A 29 16.96 8.15 -8.71
N PHE A 30 17.13 6.82 -8.72
CA PHE A 30 16.09 5.86 -8.36
C PHE A 30 15.63 6.03 -6.90
N VAL A 31 16.56 6.10 -5.95
CA VAL A 31 16.23 6.31 -4.53
C VAL A 31 15.55 7.67 -4.33
N SER A 32 16.03 8.72 -5.01
CA SER A 32 15.41 10.05 -4.93
C SER A 32 13.97 10.04 -5.44
N ALA A 33 13.70 9.35 -6.56
CA ALA A 33 12.36 9.21 -7.12
C ALA A 33 11.42 8.42 -6.17
N ILE A 34 11.93 7.37 -5.53
CA ILE A 34 11.17 6.61 -4.52
C ILE A 34 10.85 7.49 -3.31
N MET A 35 11.83 8.20 -2.76
CA MET A 35 11.60 9.09 -1.60
C MET A 35 10.57 10.18 -1.92
N PHE A 36 10.63 10.73 -3.13
CA PHE A 36 9.63 11.68 -3.62
C PHE A 36 8.24 11.04 -3.70
N ALA A 37 8.11 9.84 -4.29
CA ALA A 37 6.83 9.13 -4.38
C ALA A 37 6.26 8.76 -2.99
N ILE A 38 7.11 8.36 -2.04
CA ILE A 38 6.71 8.11 -0.65
C ILE A 38 6.17 9.38 0.01
N SER A 39 6.71 10.55 -0.30
CA SER A 39 6.25 11.82 0.27
C SER A 39 4.78 12.12 -0.08
N PHE A 40 4.34 11.74 -1.29
CA PHE A 40 2.94 11.85 -1.71
C PHE A 40 2.00 10.83 -1.03
N SER A 41 2.54 9.85 -0.31
CA SER A 41 1.77 8.83 0.40
C SER A 41 1.27 9.32 1.77
N SER A 42 1.87 10.38 2.32
CA SER A 42 1.54 10.91 3.65
C SER A 42 0.09 11.40 3.79
N PRO A 43 -0.48 12.18 2.84
CA PRO A 43 -1.88 12.61 2.92
C PRO A 43 -2.89 11.45 2.93
N VAL A 44 -2.57 10.35 2.23
CA VAL A 44 -3.45 9.17 2.13
C VAL A 44 -3.46 8.39 3.44
N ALA A 45 -2.30 8.24 4.08
CA ALA A 45 -2.19 7.61 5.39
C ALA A 45 -2.96 8.39 6.45
N ASN A 46 -2.85 9.73 6.45
CA ASN A 46 -3.55 10.59 7.39
C ASN A 46 -5.08 10.52 7.20
N PHE A 47 -5.57 10.48 5.96
CA PHE A 47 -7.01 10.34 5.70
C PHE A 47 -7.61 9.07 6.31
N GLY A 48 -6.89 7.94 6.23
CA GLY A 48 -7.32 6.67 6.83
C GLY A 48 -7.35 6.75 8.35
N PHE A 49 -6.33 7.38 8.94
CA PHE A 49 -6.21 7.60 10.38
C PHE A 49 -7.31 8.52 10.92
N ASP A 50 -7.55 9.65 10.26
CA ASP A 50 -8.58 10.64 10.62
C ASP A 50 -9.97 9.99 10.61
N THR A 51 -10.24 9.13 9.62
CA THR A 51 -11.51 8.40 9.54
C THR A 51 -11.78 7.54 10.77
N ILE A 52 -10.73 6.94 11.36
CA ILE A 52 -10.86 6.11 12.56
C ILE A 52 -11.11 6.99 13.78
N CYS A 53 -10.42 8.11 13.89
CA CYS A 53 -10.61 9.06 14.98
C CYS A 53 -12.00 9.71 14.96
N GLU A 54 -12.57 9.96 13.78
CA GLU A 54 -13.87 10.63 13.64
C GLU A 54 -15.08 9.68 13.73
N LYS A 55 -14.96 8.44 13.22
CA LYS A 55 -16.13 7.56 13.03
C LYS A 55 -16.23 6.42 14.03
N LEU A 56 -15.20 6.19 14.84
CA LEU A 56 -15.18 5.10 15.81
C LEU A 56 -15.73 5.57 17.17
N ASP A 57 -16.46 4.70 17.87
CA ASP A 57 -16.96 5.01 19.22
C ASP A 57 -15.77 5.27 20.17
N ARG A 58 -15.88 6.33 20.99
CA ARG A 58 -14.89 6.71 22.01
C ARG A 58 -14.47 5.56 22.91
N ARG A 59 -15.35 4.58 23.15
CA ARG A 59 -15.05 3.39 23.97
C ARG A 59 -13.95 2.49 23.38
N VAL A 60 -13.79 2.48 22.06
CA VAL A 60 -12.82 1.63 21.35
C VAL A 60 -11.84 2.43 20.50
N MET A 61 -11.93 3.77 20.53
CA MET A 61 -11.09 4.70 19.77
C MET A 61 -9.59 4.40 19.93
N VAL A 62 -9.10 4.28 21.17
CA VAL A 62 -7.66 4.05 21.44
C VAL A 62 -7.17 2.74 20.82
N ALA A 63 -7.95 1.66 20.93
CA ALA A 63 -7.63 0.39 20.32
C ALA A 63 -7.66 0.48 18.78
N GLY A 64 -8.64 1.19 18.22
CA GLY A 64 -8.74 1.45 16.79
C GLY A 64 -7.54 2.21 16.23
N THR A 65 -7.10 3.27 16.92
CA THR A 65 -5.91 4.05 16.56
C THR A 65 -4.64 3.21 16.60
N GLY A 66 -4.49 2.36 17.63
CA GLY A 66 -3.37 1.43 17.74
C GLY A 66 -3.34 0.42 16.58
N MET A 67 -4.48 -0.17 16.24
CA MET A 67 -4.61 -1.08 15.09
C MET A 67 -4.30 -0.38 13.77
N ALA A 68 -4.73 0.88 13.59
CA ALA A 68 -4.44 1.67 12.39
C ALA A 68 -2.93 1.80 12.17
N ASN A 69 -2.20 2.24 13.20
CA ASN A 69 -0.75 2.42 13.12
C ASN A 69 -0.01 1.10 12.88
N MET A 70 -0.36 0.05 13.62
CA MET A 70 0.27 -1.26 13.46
C MET A 70 0.01 -1.86 12.08
N SER A 71 -1.19 -1.67 11.51
CA SER A 71 -1.53 -2.21 10.20
C SER A 71 -0.60 -1.71 9.09
N ALA A 72 -0.20 -0.44 9.13
CA ALA A 72 0.74 0.12 8.16
C ALA A 72 2.12 -0.56 8.24
N TYR A 73 2.63 -0.77 9.45
CA TYR A 73 3.91 -1.46 9.66
C TYR A 73 3.85 -2.93 9.25
N ILE A 74 2.77 -3.64 9.59
CA ILE A 74 2.60 -5.04 9.22
C ILE A 74 2.52 -5.19 7.70
N CYS A 75 1.75 -4.33 7.02
CA CYS A 75 1.68 -4.32 5.56
C CYS A 75 3.04 -4.01 4.93
N ALA A 76 3.78 -3.04 5.47
CA ALA A 76 5.12 -2.73 4.99
C ALA A 76 6.08 -3.91 5.18
N MET A 77 6.10 -4.54 6.36
CA MET A 77 6.91 -5.72 6.64
C MET A 77 6.59 -6.88 5.68
N LEU A 78 5.31 -7.17 5.49
CA LEU A 78 4.87 -8.22 4.55
C LEU A 78 5.31 -7.90 3.12
N ALA A 79 5.12 -6.66 2.67
CA ALA A 79 5.54 -6.24 1.34
C ALA A 79 7.04 -6.38 1.14
N THR A 80 7.85 -5.90 2.09
CA THR A 80 9.32 -6.02 2.00
C THR A 80 9.78 -7.47 2.03
N GLN A 81 9.12 -8.34 2.80
CA GLN A 81 9.47 -9.75 2.86
C GLN A 81 9.16 -10.47 1.54
N ILE A 82 8.01 -10.16 0.92
CA ILE A 82 7.63 -10.72 -0.38
C ILE A 82 8.57 -10.22 -1.48
N ILE A 83 8.92 -8.92 -1.48
CA ILE A 83 9.90 -8.36 -2.42
C ILE A 83 11.24 -9.09 -2.27
N GLY A 84 11.76 -9.26 -1.05
CA GLY A 84 13.02 -9.96 -0.82
C GLY A 84 12.99 -11.40 -1.34
N PHE A 85 11.91 -12.13 -1.05
CA PHE A 85 11.73 -13.49 -1.55
C PHE A 85 11.68 -13.56 -3.09
N LEU A 86 10.93 -12.67 -3.73
CA LEU A 86 10.85 -12.62 -5.19
C LEU A 86 12.18 -12.20 -5.83
N LEU A 87 12.93 -11.31 -5.18
CA LEU A 87 14.24 -10.87 -5.65
C LEU A 87 15.26 -12.01 -5.63
N ASP A 88 15.33 -12.74 -4.52
CA ASP A 88 16.25 -13.89 -4.38
C ASP A 88 15.86 -15.04 -5.30
N TRP A 89 14.56 -15.31 -5.45
CA TRP A 89 14.09 -16.32 -6.39
C TRP A 89 14.41 -15.93 -7.83
N ASN A 90 14.15 -14.68 -8.23
CA ASN A 90 14.42 -14.25 -9.61
C ASN A 90 15.92 -14.16 -9.93
N ALA A 91 16.76 -13.90 -8.93
CA ALA A 91 18.20 -13.85 -9.11
C ALA A 91 18.84 -15.24 -9.27
N ASP A 92 18.19 -16.33 -8.84
CA ASP A 92 18.70 -17.71 -8.92
C ASP A 92 20.17 -17.86 -8.42
N GLY A 93 20.55 -17.06 -7.41
CA GLY A 93 21.92 -17.05 -6.85
C GLY A 93 22.95 -16.24 -7.65
N HIS A 94 22.56 -15.58 -8.73
CA HIS A 94 23.39 -14.63 -9.48
C HIS A 94 23.31 -13.21 -8.89
N ALA A 95 24.16 -12.30 -9.40
CA ALA A 95 24.15 -10.90 -9.00
C ALA A 95 22.81 -10.23 -9.36
N TYR A 96 22.29 -9.39 -8.45
CA TYR A 96 21.03 -8.69 -8.66
C TYR A 96 21.10 -7.72 -9.85
N THR A 97 20.13 -7.83 -10.76
CA THR A 97 19.97 -6.93 -11.89
C THR A 97 18.73 -6.04 -11.73
N TRP A 98 18.67 -4.93 -12.46
CA TRP A 98 17.50 -4.05 -12.48
C TRP A 98 16.20 -4.76 -12.89
N SER A 99 16.30 -5.74 -13.81
CA SER A 99 15.14 -6.53 -14.23
C SER A 99 14.59 -7.39 -13.07
N ASN A 100 15.48 -7.98 -12.26
CA ASN A 100 15.07 -8.76 -11.09
C ASN A 100 14.33 -7.86 -10.09
N PHE A 101 14.79 -6.62 -9.91
CA PHE A 101 14.11 -5.63 -9.07
C PHE A 101 12.70 -5.31 -9.58
N GLN A 102 12.50 -5.10 -10.88
CA GLN A 102 11.16 -4.84 -11.44
C GLN A 102 10.17 -5.94 -11.12
N VAL A 103 10.59 -7.21 -11.26
CA VAL A 103 9.75 -8.37 -10.96
C VAL A 103 9.47 -8.44 -9.45
N ALA A 104 10.49 -8.21 -8.62
CA ALA A 104 10.34 -8.27 -7.16
C ALA A 104 9.32 -7.25 -6.63
N TRP A 105 9.22 -6.07 -7.25
CA TRP A 105 8.24 -5.03 -6.89
C TRP A 105 6.78 -5.46 -7.09
N LEU A 106 6.50 -6.50 -7.89
CA LEU A 106 5.15 -7.08 -7.97
C LEU A 106 4.67 -7.59 -6.60
N GLY A 107 5.59 -7.92 -5.70
CA GLY A 107 5.28 -8.24 -4.31
C GLY A 107 4.58 -7.10 -3.56
N LEU A 108 5.00 -5.86 -3.77
CA LEU A 108 4.31 -4.68 -3.24
C LEU A 108 2.91 -4.56 -3.84
N GLY A 109 2.79 -4.78 -5.15
CA GLY A 109 1.51 -4.78 -5.85
C GLY A 109 0.52 -5.82 -5.29
N ALA A 110 1.00 -7.01 -4.95
CA ALA A 110 0.18 -8.06 -4.34
C ALA A 110 -0.37 -7.67 -2.96
N VAL A 111 0.47 -7.10 -2.09
CA VAL A 111 0.02 -6.61 -0.76
C VAL A 111 -0.98 -5.47 -0.91
N TRP A 112 -0.72 -4.54 -1.84
CA TRP A 112 -1.64 -3.45 -2.12
C TRP A 112 -3.00 -3.96 -2.62
N LEU A 113 -3.02 -4.92 -3.56
CA LEU A 113 -4.25 -5.53 -4.07
C LEU A 113 -5.04 -6.20 -2.93
N ALA A 114 -4.37 -6.92 -2.03
CA ALA A 114 -5.01 -7.52 -0.87
C ALA A 114 -5.65 -6.45 0.04
N GLY A 115 -4.96 -5.33 0.28
CA GLY A 115 -5.49 -4.18 1.02
C GLY A 115 -6.73 -3.57 0.34
N MET A 116 -6.70 -3.40 -0.98
CA MET A 116 -7.82 -2.86 -1.74
C MET A 116 -9.04 -3.79 -1.74
N ILE A 117 -8.83 -5.10 -1.84
CA ILE A 117 -9.90 -6.10 -1.71
C ILE A 117 -10.51 -6.02 -0.31
N GLY A 118 -9.69 -5.97 0.73
CA GLY A 118 -10.16 -5.82 2.11
C GLY A 118 -11.01 -4.56 2.30
N LEU A 119 -10.56 -3.42 1.75
CA LEU A 119 -11.31 -2.17 1.80
C LEU A 119 -12.63 -2.25 1.02
N ALA A 120 -12.63 -2.85 -0.17
CA ALA A 120 -13.84 -3.06 -0.95
C ALA A 120 -14.86 -3.94 -0.20
N VAL A 121 -14.41 -5.03 0.42
CA VAL A 121 -15.25 -5.92 1.25
C VAL A 121 -15.84 -5.15 2.43
N CYS A 122 -15.03 -4.39 3.17
CA CYS A 122 -15.50 -3.56 4.29
C CYS A 122 -16.59 -2.56 3.84
N LEU A 123 -16.39 -1.88 2.71
CA LEU A 123 -17.37 -0.93 2.17
C LEU A 123 -18.67 -1.64 1.75
N LEU A 124 -18.58 -2.83 1.14
CA LEU A 124 -19.75 -3.63 0.78
C LEU A 124 -20.53 -4.10 2.01
N LEU A 125 -19.85 -4.55 3.05
CA LEU A 125 -20.47 -4.98 4.31
C LEU A 125 -21.16 -3.82 5.02
N GLN A 126 -20.54 -2.63 5.06
CA GLN A 126 -21.16 -1.43 5.63
C GLN A 126 -22.42 -1.02 4.86
N ARG A 127 -22.39 -1.05 3.52
CA ARG A 127 -23.56 -0.76 2.69
C ARG A 127 -24.72 -1.72 2.98
N ARG A 128 -24.44 -3.02 3.11
CA ARG A 128 -25.45 -4.04 3.45
C ARG A 128 -26.11 -3.78 4.81
N LYS A 129 -25.32 -3.45 5.84
CA LYS A 129 -25.84 -3.10 7.17
C LYS A 129 -26.75 -1.87 7.15
N ASN A 130 -26.37 -0.80 6.43
CA ASN A 130 -27.18 0.41 6.33
C ASN A 130 -28.52 0.20 5.60
N ILE A 131 -28.58 -0.74 4.65
CA ILE A 131 -29.84 -1.10 3.97
C ILE A 131 -30.75 -1.90 4.91
N ALA A 132 -30.20 -2.82 5.70
CA ALA A 132 -30.96 -3.63 6.64
C ALA A 132 -31.55 -2.81 7.80
N PHE A 133 -30.88 -1.73 8.23
CA PHE A 133 -31.36 -0.85 9.32
C PHE A 133 -32.39 0.20 8.87
N ARG A 134 -32.58 0.38 7.55
CA ARG A 134 -33.56 1.31 6.97
C ARG A 134 -34.91 0.65 6.62
N ARG A 135 -35.03 -0.67 6.82
CA ARG A 135 -36.30 -1.40 6.78
C ARG A 135 -36.81 -1.59 8.19
#